data_AF-A0AAU2E979-F1
#
_entry.id   AF-A0AAU2E979-F1
#
_cell.length_a   1.000
_cell.length_b   1.000
_cell.length_c   1.000
_cell.angle_alpha   90.00
_cell.angle_beta   90.00
_cell.angle_gamma   90.00
#
_symmetry.space_group_name_H-M   'P 1'
#
loop_
_entity.id
_entity.type
_entity.pdbx_description
1 polymer ?
#
loop_
_entity_poly.entity_id
_entity_poly.type
_entity_poly.pdbx_seq_one_letter_code
_entity_poly.pdbx_strand_id
1 'polypeptide(L)' 'MSVRQPGPGRGLHLSAAVAAPDVEAVRAVWRAARAAGEPQWYLDLIAAVGRTKAAASTVGVAA' A
#
# COMPACT_ATOMS: atom_id res chain seq x y z
N MET A 1 -1.71 22.15 -14.21
CA MET A 1 -1.85 21.02 -13.27
C MET A 1 -1.71 19.73 -14.04
N SER A 2 -0.54 19.08 -14.01
CA SER A 2 -0.37 17.77 -14.66
C SER A 2 -1.01 16.70 -13.79
N VAL A 3 -2.20 16.24 -14.21
CA VAL A 3 -2.80 15.03 -13.68
C VAL A 3 -1.83 13.89 -13.96
N ARG A 4 -1.19 13.35 -12.91
CA ARG A 4 -0.28 12.20 -13.06
C ARG A 4 -1.13 11.02 -13.49
N GLN A 5 -1.26 10.81 -14.80
CA GLN A 5 -1.95 9.63 -15.32
C GLN A 5 -1.23 8.39 -14.79
N PRO A 6 -1.92 7.51 -14.04
CA PRO A 6 -1.34 6.24 -13.66
C PRO A 6 -1.11 5.44 -14.94
N GLY A 7 0.13 4.98 -15.16
CA GLY A 7 0.43 4.05 -16.25
C GLY A 7 -0.42 2.77 -16.13
N PRO A 8 -0.60 2.03 -17.24
CA PRO A 8 -1.37 0.79 -17.23
C PRO A 8 -0.78 -0.18 -16.19
N GLY A 9 -1.58 -0.59 -15.21
CA GLY A 9 -1.17 -1.50 -14.12
C GLY A 9 -1.05 -0.88 -12.72
N ARG A 10 -0.94 0.46 -12.61
CA ARG A 10 -0.82 1.18 -11.32
C ARG A 10 -2.03 1.08 -10.39
N GLY A 11 -3.14 0.45 -10.79
CA GLY A 11 -4.25 0.19 -9.87
C GLY A 11 -4.03 -1.04 -8.99
N LEU A 12 -3.28 -2.02 -9.49
CA LEU A 12 -3.31 -3.39 -8.96
C LEU A 12 -2.66 -3.52 -7.60
N HIS A 13 -1.50 -2.89 -7.38
CA HIS A 13 -0.79 -2.99 -6.11
C HIS A 13 -1.51 -2.25 -4.98
N LEU A 14 -2.09 -1.07 -5.23
CA LEU A 14 -2.82 -0.33 -4.21
C LEU A 14 -4.11 -1.08 -3.81
N SER A 15 -4.86 -1.60 -4.79
CA SER A 15 -6.03 -2.44 -4.51
C SER A 15 -5.64 -3.70 -3.71
N ALA A 16 -4.53 -4.35 -4.06
CA ALA A 16 -4.02 -5.51 -3.32
C ALA A 16 -3.59 -5.13 -1.88
N ALA A 17 -2.97 -3.96 -1.68
CA ALA A 17 -2.58 -3.47 -0.37
C ALA A 17 -3.79 -3.19 0.53
N VAL A 18 -4.86 -2.63 -0.03
CA VAL A 18 -6.11 -2.38 0.71
C VAL A 18 -6.76 -3.71 1.14
N ALA A 19 -6.82 -4.68 0.22
CA ALA A 19 -7.39 -6.01 0.46
C ALA A 19 -6.51 -6.91 1.34
N ALA A 20 -5.24 -6.57 1.55
CA ALA A 20 -4.32 -7.37 2.35
C ALA A 20 -4.83 -7.54 3.80
N PRO A 21 -4.81 -8.77 4.36
CA PRO A 21 -5.37 -9.03 5.69
C PRO A 21 -4.55 -8.41 6.83
N ASP A 22 -3.24 -8.27 6.64
CA ASP A 22 -2.31 -7.82 7.67
C ASP A 22 -1.18 -6.95 7.11
N VAL A 23 -0.33 -6.44 8.02
CA VAL A 23 0.77 -5.54 7.70
C VAL A 23 1.87 -6.24 6.88
N GLU A 24 2.12 -7.52 7.11
CA GLU A 24 3.13 -8.29 6.35
C GLU A 24 2.69 -8.50 4.91
N ALA A 25 1.41 -8.78 4.68
CA ALA A 25 0.83 -8.84 3.35
C ALA A 25 0.93 -7.49 2.61
N VAL A 26 0.71 -6.36 3.30
CA VAL A 26 0.96 -5.02 2.71
C VAL A 26 2.44 -4.81 2.37
N ARG A 27 3.36 -5.26 3.24
CA ARG A 27 4.81 -5.17 2.97
C ARG A 27 5.22 -5.97 1.74
N ALA A 28 4.65 -7.15 1.53
CA ALA A 28 4.88 -7.95 0.32
C ALA A 28 4.42 -7.19 -0.93
N VAL A 29 3.23 -6.59 -0.90
CA VAL A 29 2.69 -5.78 -2.00
C VAL A 29 3.56 -4.54 -2.27
N TRP A 30 4.05 -3.88 -1.23
CA TRP A 30 4.96 -2.74 -1.36
C TRP A 30 6.27 -3.13 -2.06
N ARG A 31 6.85 -4.28 -1.70
CA ARG A 31 8.06 -4.80 -2.36
C ARG A 31 7.80 -5.13 -3.83
N ALA A 32 6.65 -5.73 -4.15
CA ALA A 32 6.27 -6.01 -5.54
C ALA A 32 6.11 -4.71 -6.36
N ALA A 33 5.42 -3.70 -5.81
CA ALA A 33 5.30 -2.39 -6.45
C ALA A 33 6.66 -1.72 -6.67
N ARG A 34 7.56 -1.80 -5.69
CA ARG A 34 8.93 -1.28 -5.81
C ARG A 34 9.72 -2.01 -6.91
N ALA A 35 9.62 -3.34 -6.98
CA ALA A 35 10.28 -4.14 -8.00
C ALA A 35 9.74 -3.86 -9.41
N ALA A 36 8.45 -3.51 -9.52
CA ALA A 36 7.82 -3.06 -10.76
C ALA A 36 8.24 -1.65 -11.20
N GLY A 37 9.09 -0.96 -10.44
CA GLY A 37 9.55 0.39 -10.76
C GLY A 37 8.51 1.47 -10.50
N GLU A 38 7.55 1.22 -9.60
CA GLU A 38 6.54 2.20 -9.26
C GLU A 38 7.15 3.44 -8.58
N PRO A 39 6.56 4.63 -8.82
CA PRO A 39 7.14 5.87 -8.36
C PRO A 39 6.96 6.02 -6.85
N GLN A 40 7.85 6.79 -6.22
CA GLN A 40 7.88 6.94 -4.76
C GLN A 40 6.52 7.37 -4.18
N TRP A 41 5.84 8.33 -4.79
CA TRP A 41 4.52 8.79 -4.31
C TRP A 41 3.47 7.67 -4.25
N TYR A 42 3.58 6.65 -5.10
CA TYR A 42 2.67 5.52 -5.12
C TYR A 42 3.05 4.47 -4.07
N LEU A 43 4.35 4.24 -3.86
CA LEU A 43 4.87 3.43 -2.76
C LEU A 43 4.46 4.02 -1.39
N ASP A 44 4.42 5.35 -1.28
CA ASP A 44 4.00 6.05 -0.06
C ASP A 44 2.51 5.82 0.25
N LEU A 45 1.65 5.72 -0.78
CA LEU A 45 0.23 5.37 -0.61
C LEU A 45 0.08 3.95 -0.07
N ILE A 46 0.81 2.98 -0.62
CA ILE A 46 0.81 1.59 -0.12
C ILE A 46 1.32 1.55 1.33
N ALA A 47 2.38 2.30 1.64
CA ALA A 47 2.92 2.38 3.00
C ALA A 47 1.92 3.01 3.99
N ALA A 48 1.10 3.98 3.56
CA ALA A 48 0.04 4.55 4.37
C ALA A 48 -1.02 3.50 4.76
N VAL A 49 -1.40 2.62 3.82
CA VAL A 49 -2.32 1.50 4.13
C VAL A 49 -1.74 0.59 5.22
N GLY A 50 -0.45 0.26 5.13
CA GLY A 50 0.24 -0.55 6.13
C GLY A 50 0.25 0.10 7.52
N ARG A 51 0.47 1.43 7.58
CA ARG A 51 0.42 2.20 8.85
C ARG A 51 -0.97 2.21 9.47
N THR A 52 -2.02 2.39 8.67
CA THR A 52 -3.41 2.35 9.15
C THR A 52 -3.75 0.97 9.72
N LYS A 53 -3.35 -0.13 9.06
CA LYS A 53 -3.56 -1.49 9.58
C LYS A 53 -2.78 -1.74 10.88
N ALA A 54 -1.51 -1.32 10.94
CA ALA A 54 -0.71 -1.44 12.16
C ALA A 54 -1.35 -0.68 13.34
N ALA A 55 -1.85 0.54 13.10
CA ALA A 55 -2.56 1.32 14.11
C ALA A 55 -3.86 0.62 14.57
N ALA A 56 -4.63 0.04 13.64
CA ALA A 56 -5.84 -0.70 13.97
C ALA A 56 -5.55 -1.95 14.83
N SER A 57 -4.46 -2.69 14.53
CA SER A 57 -4.02 -3.82 15.34
C SER A 57 -3.61 -3.41 16.76
N THR A 58 -2.96 -2.26 16.92
CA THR A 58 -2.57 -1.75 18.24
C THR A 58 -3.79 -1.32 19.07
N VAL A 59 -4.83 -0.76 18.44
CA VAL A 59 -6.07 -0.36 19.15
C VAL A 59 -6.91 -1.58 19.54
N GLY A 60 -6.90 -2.66 18.76
CA GLY A 60 -7.63 -3.90 19.07
C GLY A 60 -7.05 -4.73 20.23
N VAL A 61 -5.83 -4.44 20.70
CA VAL A 61 -5.21 -5.10 21.86
C VAL A 61 -5.58 -4.41 23.18
N ALA A 62 -6.23 -3.25 23.14
CA ALA A 62 -6.58 -2.44 24.31
C ALA A 62 -8.06 -2.56 24.76
N ALA A 63 -8.82 -3.55 24.27
CA ALA A 63 -10.23 -3.77 24.61
C ALA A 63 -10.45 -5.09 25.35
#